data_AF-A0A8T5I0C6-F1
#
_entry.id   AF-A0A8T5I0C6-F1
#
_cell.length_a   1.000
_cell.length_b   1.000
_cell.length_c   1.000
_cell.angle_alpha   90.00
_cell.angle_beta   90.00
_cell.angle_gamma   90.00
#
_symmetry.space_group_name_H-M   'P 1'
#
loop_
_entity.id
_entity.type
_entity.pdbx_description
1 polymer ?
#
loop_
_entity_poly.entity_id
_entity_poly.type
_entity_poly.pdbx_seq_one_letter_code
_entity_poly.pdbx_strand_id
1 'polypeptide(L)' 'MKSSKNGSLPSDDASFDHYESLVSAEIELIQRVNEIRQNFSFSDSERIVEPILQRISKIKSEKSNLEKKLNLN' A
#
# COMPACT_ATOMS: atom_id res chain seq x y z
N MET A 1 12.18 19.03 35.77
CA MET A 1 11.86 19.37 34.36
C MET A 1 11.11 18.20 33.76
N LYS A 2 9.83 18.37 33.42
CA LYS A 2 9.02 17.36 32.73
C LYS A 2 9.43 17.36 31.25
N SER A 3 9.89 16.22 30.74
CA SER A 3 9.82 15.93 29.31
C SER A 3 8.71 14.89 29.15
N SER A 4 7.47 15.36 28.97
CA SER A 4 6.39 14.49 28.52
C SER A 4 6.64 14.23 27.04
N LYS A 5 7.07 13.00 26.76
CA LYS A 5 7.18 12.43 25.43
C LYS A 5 5.75 12.26 24.91
N ASN A 6 5.21 13.31 24.31
CA ASN A 6 3.91 13.26 23.63
C ASN A 6 4.11 12.44 22.35
N GLY A 7 4.00 11.11 22.47
CA GLY A 7 3.70 10.26 21.33
C GLY A 7 2.30 10.60 20.87
N SER A 8 2.18 11.61 20.00
CA SER A 8 0.92 11.93 19.36
C SER A 8 0.48 10.70 18.59
N LEU A 9 -0.62 10.09 19.03
CA LEU A 9 -1.33 9.12 18.19
C LEU A 9 -1.57 9.81 16.84
N PRO A 10 -1.33 9.14 15.70
CA PRO A 10 -1.69 9.72 14.41
C PRO A 10 -3.18 10.02 14.49
N SER A 11 -3.54 11.29 14.26
CA SER A 11 -4.92 11.71 14.12
C SER A 11 -5.61 10.86 13.06
N ASP A 12 -6.92 10.75 13.14
CA ASP A 12 -7.70 10.00 12.15
C ASP A 12 -7.43 10.53 10.72
N ASP A 13 -7.18 11.84 10.58
CA ASP A 13 -6.74 12.47 9.32
C ASP A 13 -5.44 11.87 8.76
N ALA A 14 -4.39 11.71 9.59
CA ALA A 14 -3.14 11.11 9.13
C ALA A 14 -3.29 9.62 8.78
N SER A 15 -4.26 8.94 9.39
CA SER A 15 -4.60 7.55 9.06
C SER A 15 -5.37 7.46 7.75
N PHE A 16 -6.21 8.45 7.44
CA PHE A 16 -6.97 8.57 6.20
C PHE A 16 -6.06 8.93 5.01
N ASP A 17 -5.18 9.93 5.15
CA ASP A 17 -4.18 10.27 4.12
C ASP A 17 -3.28 9.07 3.76
N HIS A 18 -2.90 8.29 4.77
CA HIS A 18 -2.14 7.06 4.58
C HIS A 18 -2.95 6.00 3.84
N TYR A 19 -4.23 5.84 4.19
CA TYR A 19 -5.13 4.94 3.47
C TYR A 19 -5.28 5.34 1.98
N GLU A 20 -5.51 6.62 1.67
CA GLU A 20 -5.57 7.13 0.29
C GLU A 20 -4.26 6.90 -0.47
N SER A 21 -3.12 7.13 0.18
CA SER A 21 -1.79 6.87 -0.39
C SER A 21 -1.61 5.40 -0.76
N LEU A 22 -2.08 4.48 0.11
CA LEU A 22 -2.04 3.05 -0.16
C LEU A 22 -2.99 2.62 -1.29
N VAL A 23 -4.18 3.23 -1.39
CA VAL A 23 -5.12 2.99 -2.50
C VAL A 23 -4.47 3.38 -3.84
N SER A 24 -3.87 4.57 -3.90
CA SER A 24 -3.18 5.07 -5.09
C SER A 24 -2.02 4.15 -5.48
N ALA A 25 -1.17 3.78 -4.50
CA ALA A 25 -0.05 2.88 -4.74
C ALA A 25 -0.48 1.49 -5.24
N GLU A 26 -1.58 0.94 -4.72
CA GLU A 26 -2.12 -0.34 -5.21
C GLU A 26 -2.51 -0.25 -6.70
N ILE A 27 -3.21 0.82 -7.09
CA ILE A 27 -3.64 1.03 -8.48
C ILE A 27 -2.43 1.14 -9.40
N GLU A 28 -1.44 1.96 -9.05
CA GLU A 28 -0.22 2.15 -9.85
C GLU A 28 0.56 0.84 -10.01
N LEU A 29 0.70 0.05 -8.94
CA LEU A 29 1.42 -1.22 -9.03
C LEU A 29 0.68 -2.26 -9.87
N ILE A 30 -0.66 -2.29 -9.82
CA ILE A 30 -1.46 -3.17 -10.69
C ILE A 30 -1.29 -2.77 -12.16
N GLN A 31 -1.34 -1.47 -12.47
CA GLN A 31 -1.08 -0.96 -13.81
C GLN A 31 0.32 -1.35 -14.27
N ARG A 32 1.32 -1.20 -13.39
CA ARG A 32 2.71 -1.57 -13.69
C ARG A 32 2.89 -3.06 -13.97
N VAL A 33 2.22 -3.94 -13.23
CA VAL A 33 2.21 -5.39 -13.51
C VAL A 33 1.68 -5.68 -14.90
N ASN A 34 0.59 -5.02 -15.29
CA ASN A 34 -0.01 -5.19 -16.61
C ASN A 34 0.94 -4.71 -17.72
N GLU A 35 1.56 -3.54 -17.55
CA GLU A 35 2.56 -3.02 -18.49
C GLU A 35 3.74 -3.99 -18.66
N ILE A 36 4.29 -4.52 -17.56
CA ILE A 36 5.42 -5.45 -17.63
C ILE A 36 5.03 -6.72 -18.39
N ARG A 37 3.86 -7.28 -18.11
CA ARG A 37 3.37 -8.48 -18.81
C ARG A 37 3.12 -8.25 -20.31
N GLN A 38 2.83 -7.03 -20.72
CA GLN A 38 2.64 -6.67 -22.12
C GLN A 38 3.96 -6.42 -22.88
N ASN A 39 4.99 -5.94 -22.17
CA ASN A 39 6.23 -5.47 -22.80
C ASN A 39 7.41 -6.45 -22.71
N PHE A 40 7.31 -7.51 -21.90
CA PHE A 40 8.38 -8.49 -21.69
C PHE A 40 7.94 -9.90 -22.07
N SER A 41 8.92 -10.78 -22.31
CA SER A 41 8.66 -12.22 -22.51
C SER A 41 7.98 -12.80 -21.25
N PHE A 42 7.24 -13.91 -21.40
CA PHE A 42 6.55 -14.53 -20.27
C PHE A 42 7.50 -14.85 -19.11
N SER A 43 8.67 -15.43 -19.39
CA SER A 43 9.65 -15.78 -18.35
C SER A 43 10.25 -14.57 -17.66
N ASP A 44 10.54 -13.49 -18.41
CA ASP A 44 11.12 -12.28 -17.83
C ASP A 44 10.08 -11.51 -17.03
N SER A 45 8.86 -11.37 -17.58
CA SER A 45 7.77 -10.68 -16.91
C SER A 45 7.42 -11.32 -15.57
N GLU A 46 7.28 -12.65 -15.49
CA GLU A 46 6.94 -13.33 -14.23
C GLU A 46 7.99 -13.09 -13.14
N ARG A 47 9.28 -13.13 -13.49
CA ARG A 47 10.36 -12.82 -12.54
C ARG A 47 10.31 -11.37 -12.05
N ILE A 48 9.94 -10.42 -12.91
CA ILE A 48 9.89 -8.99 -12.58
C ILE A 48 8.62 -8.66 -11.78
N VAL A 49 7.46 -9.25 -12.10
CA VAL A 49 6.19 -8.93 -11.43
C VAL A 49 6.06 -9.60 -10.06
N GLU A 50 6.70 -10.74 -9.82
CA GLU A 50 6.65 -11.44 -8.52
C GLU A 50 6.90 -10.53 -7.30
N PRO A 51 8.01 -9.77 -7.21
CA PRO A 51 8.21 -8.85 -6.08
C PRO A 51 7.16 -7.72 -6.01
N ILE A 52 6.58 -7.31 -7.15
CA ILE A 52 5.53 -6.29 -7.21
C ILE A 52 4.22 -6.87 -6.65
N LEU A 53 3.86 -8.09 -7.01
CA LEU A 53 2.69 -8.81 -6.48
C LEU A 53 2.81 -9.00 -4.96
N GLN A 54 4.00 -9.33 -4.46
CA GLN A 54 4.25 -9.41 -3.02
C GLN A 54 4.06 -8.05 -2.33
N ARG A 55 4.45 -6.94 -2.98
CA ARG A 55 4.22 -5.59 -2.44
C ARG A 55 2.74 -5.23 -2.44
N ILE A 56 2.00 -5.55 -3.50
CA ILE A 56 0.54 -5.38 -3.57
C ILE A 56 -0.15 -6.14 -2.44
N SER A 57 0.24 -7.40 -2.18
CA SER A 57 -0.31 -8.20 -1.08
C SER A 57 -0.12 -7.52 0.28
N LYS A 58 1.06 -6.94 0.53
CA LYS A 58 1.34 -6.17 1.76
C LYS A 58 0.48 -4.92 1.85
N ILE A 59 0.35 -4.16 0.75
CA ILE A 59 -0.50 -2.95 0.69
C ILE A 59 -1.96 -3.31 0.99
N LYS A 60 -2.50 -4.37 0.38
CA LYS A 60 -3.86 -4.85 0.66
C LYS A 60 -4.08 -5.17 2.13
N SER A 61 -3.12 -5.87 2.75
CA SER A 61 -3.21 -6.18 4.18
C SER A 61 -3.17 -4.93 5.05
N GLU A 62 -2.35 -3.95 4.70
CA GLU A 62 -2.22 -2.69 5.43
C GLU A 62 -3.48 -1.83 5.28
N LYS A 63 -3.99 -1.69 4.06
CA LYS A 63 -5.26 -1.02 3.77
C LYS A 63 -6.41 -1.61 4.58
N SER A 64 -6.55 -2.93 4.60
CA SER A 64 -7.63 -3.59 5.35
C SER A 64 -7.56 -3.29 6.85
N ASN A 65 -6.36 -3.13 7.41
CA ASN A 65 -6.21 -2.73 8.81
C ASN A 65 -6.61 -1.26 9.03
N LEU A 66 -6.31 -0.37 8.08
CA LEU A 66 -6.72 1.04 8.15
C LEU A 66 -8.21 1.23 7.91
N GLU A 67 -8.83 0.50 6.99
CA GLU A 67 -10.29 0.51 6.76
C GLU A 67 -11.03 0.24 8.07
N LYS A 68 -10.62 -0.80 8.79
CA LYS A 68 -11.16 -1.14 10.13
C LYS A 68 -10.92 -0.05 11.15
N LYS A 69 -9.73 0.55 11.17
CA LYS A 69 -9.39 1.64 12.11
C LYS A 69 -10.23 2.89 11.85
N LEU A 70 -10.48 3.20 10.58
CA LEU A 70 -11.20 4.37 10.10
C LEU A 70 -12.72 4.16 10.02
N ASN A 71 -13.21 2.95 10.30
CA ASN A 71 -14.62 2.56 10.16
C ASN A 71 -15.16 2.77 8.72
N LEU A 72 -14.36 2.42 7.71
CA LEU A 72 -14.75 2.50 6.28
C LEU A 72 -15.41 1.21 5.75
N ASN A 73 -15.71 0.27 6.65
CA ASN A 73 -16.16 -1.09 6.35
C ASN A 73 -17.68 -1.19 6.11
#